data_AF-A0ABD7GNW1-F1
#
_entry.id   AF-A0ABD7GNW1-F1
#
_cell.length_a   1.000
_cell.length_b   1.000
_cell.length_c   1.000
_cell.angle_alpha   90.00
_cell.angle_beta   90.00
_cell.angle_gamma   90.00
#
_symmetry.space_group_name_H-M   'P 1'
#
loop_
_entity.id
_entity.type
_entity.pdbx_description
1 polymer ?
#
loop_
_entity_poly.entity_id
_entity_poly.type
_entity_poly.pdbx_seq_one_letter_code
_entity_poly.pdbx_strand_id
1 'polypeptide(L)'
;VELGAGIEIVDPEVVRESYVGRLVELRKNKGMTETVAREQLEDNVVLGTLMLEQDEVDGLVSGAVHTTANTIRPPLQLIKT
;
A
#
# COMPACT_ATOMS: atom_id res chain seq x y z
N VAL A 1 -13.75 -1.58 -22.57
CA VAL A 1 -12.79 -2.64 -22.21
C VAL A 1 -13.57 -3.65 -21.39
N GLU A 2 -13.70 -4.89 -21.86
CA GLU A 2 -14.26 -5.97 -21.04
C GLU A 2 -13.09 -6.63 -20.30
N LEU A 3 -13.20 -6.71 -18.98
CA LEU A 3 -12.19 -7.35 -18.13
C LEU A 3 -12.53 -8.83 -18.03
N GLY A 4 -11.52 -9.69 -18.14
CA GLY A 4 -11.70 -11.15 -18.01
C GLY A 4 -12.12 -11.55 -16.59
N ALA A 5 -12.74 -12.73 -16.47
CA ALA A 5 -13.30 -13.26 -15.21
C ALA A 5 -12.27 -13.52 -14.09
N GLY A 6 -10.97 -13.35 -14.34
CA GLY A 6 -9.90 -13.50 -13.35
C GLY A 6 -9.31 -12.16 -12.87
N ILE A 7 -9.93 -11.03 -13.22
CA ILE A 7 -9.46 -9.70 -12.81
C ILE A 7 -10.36 -9.20 -11.68
N GLU A 8 -9.75 -9.01 -10.52
CA GLU A 8 -10.37 -8.29 -9.41
C GLU A 8 -9.96 -6.82 -9.47
N ILE A 9 -10.94 -5.92 -9.30
CA ILE A 9 -10.70 -4.49 -9.12
C ILE A 9 -11.11 -4.13 -7.71
N VAL A 10 -10.15 -3.64 -6.94
CA VAL A 10 -10.37 -3.14 -5.59
C VAL A 10 -10.41 -1.61 -5.64
N ASP A 11 -11.46 -1.02 -5.06
CA ASP A 11 -11.56 0.43 -4.92
C ASP A 11 -10.71 0.90 -3.73
N PRO A 12 -9.65 1.70 -3.96
CA PRO A 12 -8.77 2.18 -2.89
C PRO A 12 -9.48 3.11 -1.91
N GLU A 13 -10.52 3.86 -2.31
CA GLU A 13 -11.29 4.70 -1.38
C GLU A 13 -12.04 3.89 -0.34
N VAL A 14 -12.51 2.70 -0.73
CA VAL A 14 -13.27 1.82 0.16
C VAL A 14 -12.34 1.06 1.12
N VAL A 15 -11.20 0.57 0.62
CA VAL A 15 -10.37 -0.36 1.42
C VAL A 15 -9.31 0.34 2.27
N ARG A 16 -8.83 1.53 1.91
CA ARG A 16 -7.64 2.13 2.57
C ARG A 16 -7.78 2.26 4.09
N GLU A 17 -8.98 2.51 4.60
CA GLU A 17 -9.19 2.76 6.03
C GLU A 17 -8.87 1.53 6.89
N SER A 18 -8.99 0.30 6.36
CA SER A 18 -8.60 -0.92 7.09
C SER A 18 -7.08 -1.01 7.33
N TYR A 19 -6.27 -0.30 6.54
CA TYR A 19 -4.80 -0.34 6.62
C TYR A 19 -4.21 0.79 7.47
N VAL A 20 -5.00 1.80 7.87
CA VAL A 20 -4.54 2.95 8.67
C VAL A 20 -3.91 2.49 9.98
N GLY A 21 -4.63 1.66 10.73
CA GLY A 21 -4.15 1.15 12.02
C GLY A 21 -2.85 0.37 11.89
N ARG A 22 -2.73 -0.45 10.84
CA ARG A 22 -1.52 -1.24 10.57
C ARG A 22 -0.33 -0.34 10.26
N LEU A 23 -0.50 0.66 9.39
CA LEU A 23 0.55 1.61 9.02
C LEU A 23 1.05 2.43 10.24
N VAL A 24 0.12 2.85 11.10
CA VAL A 24 0.46 3.54 12.36
C VAL A 24 1.30 2.66 13.26
N GLU A 25 0.90 1.41 13.48
CA GLU A 25 1.65 0.50 14.35
C GLU A 25 3.04 0.16 13.78
N LEU A 26 3.14 -0.16 12.49
CA LEU A 26 4.42 -0.45 11.82
C LEU A 26 5.42 0.72 11.93
N ARG A 27 4.91 1.97 11.91
CA ARG A 27 5.73 3.19 11.88
C ARG A 27 5.63 4.03 13.14
N LYS A 28 5.12 3.47 14.24
CA LYS A 28 4.93 4.14 15.53
C LYS A 28 6.21 4.80 16.05
N ASN A 29 7.33 4.09 15.93
CA ASN A 29 8.66 4.56 16.33
C ASN A 29 9.20 5.73 15.48
N LYS A 30 8.50 6.11 14.40
CA LYS A 30 8.81 7.24 13.53
C LYS A 30 7.76 8.36 13.63
N GLY A 31 6.91 8.33 14.65
CA GLY A 31 5.90 9.36 14.88
C GLY A 31 4.72 9.30 13.91
N MET A 32 4.42 8.13 13.34
CA MET A 32 3.25 7.96 12.48
C MET A 32 1.96 8.22 13.26
N THR A 33 1.12 9.08 12.72
CA THR A 33 -0.23 9.37 13.24
C THR A 33 -1.27 8.88 12.25
N GLU A 34 -2.52 8.68 12.69
CA GLU A 34 -3.58 8.23 11.77
C GLU A 34 -3.83 9.23 10.63
N THR A 35 -3.74 10.54 10.89
CA THR A 35 -3.92 11.57 9.86
C THR A 35 -2.86 11.42 8.77
N VAL A 36 -1.59 11.30 9.15
CA VAL A 36 -0.49 11.13 8.19
C VAL A 36 -0.56 9.76 7.50
N ALA A 37 -1.04 8.73 8.21
CA ALA A 37 -1.25 7.41 7.62
C ALA A 37 -2.33 7.45 6.52
N ARG A 38 -3.46 8.14 6.75
CA ARG A 38 -4.51 8.33 5.74
C ARG A 38 -3.98 9.03 4.50
N GLU A 39 -3.18 10.10 4.67
CA GLU A 39 -2.54 10.81 3.55
C GLU A 39 -1.57 9.90 2.78
N GLN A 40 -0.76 9.07 3.46
CA GLN A 40 0.16 8.16 2.78
C GLN A 40 -0.56 7.02 2.05
N LEU A 41 -1.71 6.59 2.56
CA LEU A 41 -2.54 5.55 1.95
C LEU A 41 -3.30 6.01 0.70
N GLU A 42 -3.25 7.30 0.36
CA GLU A 42 -3.71 7.78 -0.96
C GLU A 42 -2.79 7.31 -2.09
N ASP A 43 -1.54 6.94 -1.78
CA ASP A 43 -0.64 6.30 -2.74
C ASP A 43 -0.91 4.79 -2.81
N ASN A 44 -1.42 4.34 -3.95
CA ASN A 44 -1.73 2.93 -4.21
C ASN A 44 -0.50 2.01 -4.09
N VAL A 45 0.72 2.52 -4.25
CA VAL A 45 1.94 1.75 -4.01
C VAL A 45 2.10 1.45 -2.51
N VAL A 46 1.79 2.43 -1.65
CA VAL A 46 1.83 2.23 -0.18
C VAL A 46 0.73 1.27 0.24
N LEU A 47 -0.49 1.44 -0.28
CA LEU A 47 -1.61 0.53 -0.02
C LEU A 47 -1.28 -0.91 -0.44
N GLY A 48 -0.83 -1.11 -1.69
CA GLY A 48 -0.45 -2.44 -2.19
C GLY A 48 0.72 -3.05 -1.42
N THR A 49 1.64 -2.24 -0.90
CA THR A 49 2.72 -2.72 -0.02
C THR A 49 2.18 -3.25 1.30
N LEU A 50 1.13 -2.65 1.86
CA LEU A 50 0.50 -3.14 3.09
C LEU A 50 -0.38 -4.37 2.85
N MET A 51 -0.99 -4.51 1.67
CA MET A 51 -1.63 -5.77 1.25
C MET A 51 -0.61 -6.91 1.21
N LEU A 52 0.56 -6.66 0.61
CA LEU A 52 1.67 -7.60 0.57
C LEU A 52 2.21 -7.92 1.97
N GLU A 53 2.35 -6.92 2.84
CA GLU A 53 2.80 -7.12 4.23
C GLU A 53 1.85 -7.97 5.08
N GLN A 54 0.55 -7.95 4.75
CA GLN A 54 -0.47 -8.76 5.41
C GLN A 54 -0.72 -10.11 4.73
N ASP A 55 0.15 -10.53 3.80
CA ASP A 55 0.04 -11.78 3.04
C ASP A 55 -1.28 -11.91 2.25
N GLU A 56 -1.93 -10.80 1.89
CA GLU A 56 -3.15 -10.79 1.07
C GLU A 56 -2.86 -10.99 -0.42
N VAL A 57 -1.63 -10.70 -0.83
CA VAL A 57 -1.10 -10.88 -2.19
C VAL A 57 0.35 -11.35 -2.13
N ASP A 58 0.81 -12.08 -3.14
CA ASP A 58 2.19 -12.61 -3.18
C ASP A 58 3.22 -11.62 -3.75
N GLY A 59 2.78 -10.51 -4.33
CA GLY A 59 3.68 -9.52 -4.92
C GLY A 59 2.99 -8.26 -5.42
N LEU A 60 3.80 -7.23 -5.66
CA LEU A 60 3.38 -5.92 -6.18
C LEU A 60 4.23 -5.53 -7.38
N VAL A 61 3.58 -5.17 -8.49
CA VAL A 61 4.23 -4.59 -9.68
C VAL A 61 3.75 -3.16 -9.87
N SER A 62 4.68 -2.21 -9.95
CA SER A 62 4.42 -0.79 -10.22
C SER A 62 5.51 -0.21 -11.13
N GLY A 63 5.43 1.09 -11.45
CA GLY A 63 6.46 1.79 -12.22
C GLY A 63 6.06 2.26 -13.62
N ALA A 64 4.86 1.96 -14.09
CA ALA A 64 4.36 2.48 -15.36
C ALA A 64 4.12 4.00 -15.30
N VAL A 65 3.61 4.48 -14.16
CA VAL A 65 3.36 5.91 -13.88
C VAL A 65 4.15 6.43 -12.68
N HIS A 66 4.69 5.54 -11.85
CA HIS A 66 5.51 5.88 -10.68
C HIS A 66 6.99 5.82 -11.01
N THR A 67 7.79 6.67 -10.36
CA THR A 67 9.25 6.55 -10.45
C THR A 67 9.74 5.30 -9.72
N THR A 68 10.87 4.73 -10.14
CA THR A 68 11.49 3.60 -9.43
C THR A 68 11.69 3.89 -7.95
N ALA A 69 12.09 5.11 -7.60
CA ALA A 69 12.28 5.54 -6.21
C ALA A 69 10.97 5.49 -5.40
N ASN A 70 9.84 5.87 -6.00
CA ASN A 70 8.53 5.79 -5.35
C ASN A 70 8.05 4.34 -5.22
N THR A 71 8.38 3.47 -6.18
CA THR A 71 8.02 2.05 -6.13
C THR A 71 8.78 1.29 -5.04
N ILE A 72 10.09 1.52 -4.87
CA ILE A 72 10.92 0.73 -3.94
C ILE A 72 10.90 1.23 -2.49
N ARG A 73 10.57 2.51 -2.27
CA ARG A 73 10.64 3.12 -0.94
C ARG A 73 9.66 2.49 0.06
N PRO A 74 8.37 2.28 -0.25
CA PRO A 74 7.43 1.74 0.73
C PRO A 74 7.79 0.31 1.18
N PRO A 75 8.12 -0.65 0.30
CA PRO A 75 8.55 -1.99 0.72
C PRO A 75 9.75 -1.99 1.67
N LEU A 76 10.76 -1.16 1.39
CA LEU A 76 11.94 -1.01 2.25
C LEU A 76 11.60 -0.42 3.63
N GLN A 77 10.57 0.42 3.71
CA GLN A 77 10.15 1.05 4.97
C GLN A 77 9.25 0.14 5.81
N LEU A 78 8.39 -0.64 5.17
CA LEU A 78 7.30 -1.37 5.80
C LEU A 78 7.60 -2.86 6.00
N ILE A 79 8.08 -3.53 4.96
CA ILE A 79 8.31 -4.98 4.96
C ILE A 79 9.71 -5.31 5.47
N LYS A 80 10.69 -4.43 5.23
CA LYS A 80 12.11 -4.58 5.66
C LYS A 80 12.64 -5.98 5.31
N THR A 81 12.96 -6.18 4.04
CA THR A 81 13.71 -7.35 3.57
C THR A 81 15.12 -7.38 4.12
#